data_AF-A0A8T7HFY5-F1
#
_entry.id   AF-A0A8T7HFY5-F1
#
_cell.length_a   1.000
_cell.length_b   1.000
_cell.length_c   1.000
_cell.angle_alpha   90.00
_cell.angle_beta   90.00
_cell.angle_gamma   90.00
#
_symmetry.space_group_name_H-M   'P 1'
#
loop_
_entity.id
_entity.type
_entity.pdbx_description
1 polymer ?
#
loop_
_entity_poly.entity_id
_entity_poly.type
_entity_poly.pdbx_seq_one_letter_code
_entity_poly.pdbx_strand_id
1 'polypeptide(L)'
;SGDCVPFAYADFHRDFLRDRIAIVFCPKLDTDIDGYVAKLAEVFSQHAVRSVTVLHMEVPCCSGVRYVVDRALERSGKEVPVNEYTITLQGRVEEGSRVRRRTPPE
;
A
#
# COMPACT_ATOMS: atom_id res chain seq x y z
N SER A 1 -19.75 -5.75 -7.99
CA SER A 1 -18.44 -5.89 -8.64
C SER A 1 -17.39 -5.26 -7.75
N GLY A 2 -16.20 -5.85 -7.66
CA GLY A 2 -15.06 -5.27 -6.97
C GLY A 2 -13.87 -5.38 -7.90
N ASP A 3 -13.54 -4.28 -8.57
CA ASP A 3 -12.34 -4.21 -9.38
C ASP A 3 -11.13 -4.14 -8.45
N CYS A 4 -10.06 -4.86 -8.78
CA CYS A 4 -8.79 -4.82 -8.05
C CYS A 4 -7.68 -4.43 -9.01
N VAL A 5 -6.65 -3.77 -8.48
CA VAL A 5 -5.54 -3.19 -9.26
C VAL A 5 -4.96 -4.14 -10.32
N PRO A 6 -4.60 -5.40 -10.01
CA PRO A 6 -3.96 -6.27 -11.01
C PRO A 6 -4.87 -6.64 -12.18
N PHE A 7 -6.19 -6.57 -12.00
CA PHE A 7 -7.17 -6.87 -13.05
C PHE A 7 -7.56 -5.61 -13.82
N ALA A 8 -7.61 -4.45 -13.17
CA ALA A 8 -7.95 -3.18 -13.81
C ALA A 8 -6.77 -2.59 -14.60
N TYR A 9 -5.53 -2.79 -14.16
CA TYR A 9 -4.33 -2.23 -14.78
C TYR A 9 -3.50 -3.33 -15.49
N ALA A 10 -3.63 -3.41 -16.81
CA ALA A 10 -3.01 -4.46 -17.63
C ALA A 10 -1.49 -4.59 -17.45
N ASP A 11 -0.80 -3.47 -17.21
CA ASP A 11 0.65 -3.41 -17.11
C ASP A 11 1.19 -3.59 -15.67
N PHE A 12 0.36 -4.06 -14.73
CA PHE A 12 0.71 -4.23 -13.32
C PHE A 12 2.04 -4.97 -13.11
N HIS A 13 2.23 -6.10 -13.81
CA HIS A 13 3.45 -6.89 -13.67
C HIS A 13 4.70 -6.12 -14.12
N ARG A 14 4.57 -5.36 -15.23
CA ARG A 14 5.67 -4.61 -15.83
C ARG A 14 6.06 -3.42 -14.96
N ASP A 15 5.08 -2.64 -14.53
CA ASP A 15 5.31 -1.33 -13.91
C ASP A 15 5.44 -1.41 -12.38
N PHE A 16 4.79 -2.40 -11.75
CA PHE A 16 4.68 -2.44 -10.29
C PHE A 16 5.17 -3.72 -9.61
N LEU A 17 5.29 -4.85 -10.30
CA LEU A 17 5.73 -6.10 -9.65
C LEU A 17 7.19 -6.47 -9.93
N ARG A 18 7.77 -6.00 -11.04
CA ARG A 18 9.17 -6.29 -11.38
C ARG A 18 10.09 -5.91 -10.20
N ASP A 19 10.89 -6.89 -9.75
CA ASP A 19 11.84 -6.79 -8.63
C ASP A 19 11.24 -6.38 -7.28
N ARG A 20 9.94 -6.64 -7.09
CA ARG A 20 9.20 -6.36 -5.86
C ARG A 20 8.44 -7.59 -5.37
N ILE A 21 8.09 -7.58 -4.09
CA ILE A 21 7.24 -8.60 -3.47
C ILE A 21 5.81 -8.05 -3.46
N ALA A 22 4.86 -8.83 -3.99
CA ALA A 22 3.44 -8.49 -3.94
C ALA A 22 2.83 -8.89 -2.59
N ILE A 23 2.05 -7.98 -2.00
CA ILE A 23 1.15 -8.24 -0.88
C ILE A 23 -0.22 -7.76 -1.31
N VAL A 24 -1.24 -8.60 -1.15
CA VAL A 24 -2.61 -8.31 -1.59
C VAL A 24 -3.56 -8.55 -0.42
N PHE A 25 -4.40 -7.56 -0.15
CA PHE A 25 -5.51 -7.65 0.79
C PHE A 25 -6.61 -6.65 0.38
N CYS A 26 -7.84 -6.88 0.84
CA CYS A 26 -8.96 -5.99 0.59
C CYS A 26 -9.43 -5.36 1.90
N PRO A 27 -9.25 -4.04 2.12
CA PRO A 27 -9.69 -3.37 3.35
C PRO A 27 -11.22 -3.40 3.58
N LYS A 28 -12.00 -3.78 2.57
CA LYS A 28 -13.46 -3.92 2.67
C LYS A 28 -13.93 -5.35 2.95
N LEU A 29 -13.27 -6.33 2.33
CA LEU A 29 -13.74 -7.72 2.32
C LEU A 29 -13.02 -8.57 3.35
N ASP A 30 -11.77 -8.23 3.67
CA ASP A 30 -11.00 -8.99 4.63
C ASP A 30 -11.36 -8.54 6.04
N THR A 31 -11.65 -9.49 6.91
CA THR A 31 -12.18 -9.24 8.27
C THR A 31 -11.10 -8.92 9.29
N ASP A 32 -9.84 -9.25 9.01
CA ASP A 32 -8.71 -9.12 9.95
C ASP A 32 -7.70 -8.03 9.52
N ILE A 33 -8.14 -6.78 9.59
CA ILE A 33 -7.30 -5.63 9.24
C ILE A 33 -6.14 -5.46 10.23
N ASP A 34 -6.38 -5.70 11.51
CA ASP A 34 -5.35 -5.60 12.55
C ASP A 34 -4.26 -6.68 12.39
N GLY A 35 -4.62 -7.88 11.92
CA GLY A 35 -3.68 -8.92 11.53
C GLY A 35 -2.75 -8.49 10.41
N TYR A 36 -3.26 -7.80 9.37
CA TYR A 36 -2.40 -7.23 8.33
C TYR A 36 -1.45 -6.17 8.87
N VAL A 37 -1.94 -5.27 9.73
CA VAL A 37 -1.09 -4.26 10.39
C VAL A 37 0.01 -4.95 11.20
N ALA A 38 -0.33 -5.97 11.99
CA ALA A 38 0.63 -6.73 12.80
C ALA A 38 1.68 -7.42 11.93
N LYS A 39 1.26 -8.10 10.86
CA LYS A 39 2.17 -8.84 9.99
C LYS A 39 3.09 -7.94 9.19
N LEU A 40 2.57 -6.83 8.66
CA LEU A 40 3.41 -5.84 7.96
C LEU A 40 4.39 -5.16 8.92
N ALA A 41 3.98 -4.84 10.15
CA ALA A 41 4.89 -4.29 11.15
C ALA A 41 6.04 -5.26 11.48
N GLU A 42 5.75 -6.57 11.55
CA GLU A 42 6.76 -7.61 11.71
C GLU A 42 7.73 -7.63 10.52
N VAL A 43 7.22 -7.62 9.29
CA VAL A 43 8.03 -7.60 8.06
C VAL A 43 8.95 -6.37 8.03
N PHE A 44 8.42 -5.18 8.33
CA PHE A 44 9.22 -3.96 8.37
C PHE A 44 10.29 -3.99 9.48
N SER A 45 9.98 -4.62 10.62
CA SER A 45 10.92 -4.72 11.74
C SER A 45 12.07 -5.70 11.46
N GLN A 46 11.77 -6.82 10.81
CA GLN A 46 12.72 -7.93 10.58
C GLN A 46 13.58 -7.76 9.32
N HIS A 47 13.16 -6.90 8.38
CA HIS A 47 13.82 -6.75 7.09
C HIS A 47 14.16 -5.30 6.74
N ALA A 48 15.26 -5.11 6.03
CA ALA A 48 15.64 -3.82 5.46
C ALA A 48 14.82 -3.53 4.19
N VAL A 49 13.58 -3.06 4.36
CA VAL A 49 12.69 -2.68 3.25
C VAL A 49 13.12 -1.35 2.66
N ARG A 50 13.47 -1.33 1.37
CA ARG A 50 13.96 -0.13 0.66
C ARG A 50 12.87 0.92 0.41
N SER A 51 11.65 0.46 0.10
CA SER A 51 10.49 1.30 -0.18
C SER A 51 9.22 0.45 -0.17
N VAL A 52 8.09 1.07 0.15
CA VAL A 52 6.76 0.50 -0.04
C VAL A 52 6.06 1.23 -1.18
N THR A 53 5.36 0.50 -2.04
CA THR A 53 4.47 1.07 -3.05
C THR A 53 3.06 0.60 -2.73
N VAL A 54 2.18 1.55 -2.42
CA VAL A 54 0.76 1.34 -2.17
C VAL A 54 0.02 1.51 -3.50
N LEU A 55 -0.76 0.51 -3.87
CA LEU A 55 -1.63 0.56 -5.04
C LEU A 55 -3.05 0.29 -4.57
N HIS A 56 -3.97 1.17 -4.95
CA HIS A 56 -5.38 0.99 -4.62
C HIS A 56 -6.26 1.52 -5.75
N MET A 57 -7.50 1.05 -5.81
CA MET A 57 -8.47 1.58 -6.77
C MET A 57 -8.96 2.97 -6.33
N GLU A 58 -9.51 3.76 -7.26
CA GLU A 58 -10.13 5.07 -6.98
C GLU A 58 -11.40 4.99 -6.10
N VAL A 59 -11.97 3.79 -5.95
CA VAL A 59 -13.15 3.59 -5.09
C VAL A 59 -12.80 3.77 -3.61
N PRO A 60 -13.68 4.40 -2.81
CA PRO A 60 -13.35 4.87 -1.47
C PRO A 60 -12.92 3.74 -0.52
N CYS A 61 -13.46 2.53 -0.72
CA CYS A 61 -13.12 1.42 0.14
C CYS A 61 -11.64 0.99 0.04
N CYS A 62 -10.97 1.21 -1.09
CA CYS A 62 -9.59 0.79 -1.29
C CYS A 62 -8.55 1.74 -0.65
N SER A 63 -8.96 2.95 -0.24
CA SER A 63 -8.10 3.88 0.51
C SER A 63 -7.57 3.31 1.84
N GLY A 64 -8.27 2.30 2.40
CA GLY A 64 -7.85 1.61 3.63
C GLY A 64 -6.50 0.89 3.51
N VAL A 65 -6.02 0.59 2.30
CA VAL A 65 -4.69 -0.01 2.11
C VAL A 65 -3.60 0.93 2.63
N ARG A 66 -3.73 2.24 2.37
CA ARG A 66 -2.77 3.24 2.83
C ARG A 66 -2.74 3.33 4.34
N TYR A 67 -3.91 3.32 4.98
CA TYR A 67 -4.05 3.31 6.43
C TYR A 67 -3.32 2.12 7.07
N VAL A 68 -3.50 0.91 6.53
CA VAL A 68 -2.84 -0.30 7.05
C VAL A 68 -1.32 -0.19 6.99
N VAL A 69 -0.78 0.31 5.88
CA VAL A 69 0.67 0.52 5.72
C VAL A 69 1.20 1.57 6.69
N ASP A 70 0.51 2.71 6.85
CA ASP A 70 0.89 3.75 7.80
C ASP A 70 0.92 3.23 9.24
N ARG A 71 -0.09 2.47 9.65
CA ARG A 71 -0.15 1.86 10.99
C ARG A 71 0.93 0.81 11.21
N ALA A 72 1.24 0.02 10.19
CA ALA A 72 2.31 -0.96 10.26
C ALA A 72 3.69 -0.30 10.40
N LEU A 73 3.94 0.79 9.66
CA LEU A 73 5.18 1.58 9.78
C LEU A 73 5.30 2.21 11.17
N GLU A 74 4.24 2.85 11.66
CA GLU A 74 4.19 3.40 13.02
C GLU A 74 4.50 2.34 14.08
N ARG A 75 3.84 1.18 13.99
CA ARG A 75 4.04 0.07 14.92
C ARG A 75 5.44 -0.53 14.85
N SER A 76 6.06 -0.55 13.67
CA SER A 76 7.43 -1.05 13.48
C SER A 76 8.52 -0.06 13.92
N GLY A 77 8.18 1.22 14.07
CA GLY A 77 9.14 2.30 14.31
C GLY A 77 10.11 2.54 13.15
N LYS A 78 9.82 2.04 11.95
CA LYS A 78 10.68 2.19 10.77
C LYS A 78 10.24 3.36 9.90
N GLU A 79 11.22 4.08 9.38
CA GLU A 79 11.02 5.09 8.35
C GLU A 79 11.33 4.50 6.97
N VAL A 80 10.29 4.14 6.22
CA VAL A 80 10.41 3.57 4.87
C VAL A 80 9.72 4.52 3.88
N PRO A 81 10.36 4.88 2.75
CA PRO A 81 9.70 5.67 1.71
C PRO A 81 8.44 4.97 1.19
N VAL A 82 7.30 5.68 1.19
CA VAL A 82 6.03 5.19 0.66
C VAL A 82 5.66 5.97 -0.60
N ASN A 83 5.46 5.26 -1.71
CA ASN A 83 4.85 5.79 -2.93
C ASN A 83 3.42 5.27 -3.02
N GLU A 84 2.50 6.08 -3.51
CA GLU A 84 1.07 5.75 -3.58
C GLU A 84 0.56 6.02 -4.98
N TYR A 85 -0.17 5.06 -5.56
CA TYR A 85 -0.80 5.22 -6.86
C TYR A 85 -2.25 4.76 -6.81
N THR A 86 -3.10 5.56 -7.43
CA THR A 86 -4.52 5.27 -7.60
C THR A 86 -4.74 4.69 -8.98
N ILE A 87 -5.46 3.58 -9.06
CA ILE A 87 -5.91 2.99 -10.33
C ILE A 87 -7.38 3.32 -10.53
N THR A 88 -7.70 3.96 -11.65
CA THR A 88 -9.08 4.31 -11.98
C THR A 88 -9.86 3.09 -12.46
N LEU A 89 -11.19 3.15 -12.46
CA LEU A 89 -12.06 2.10 -13.00
C LEU A 89 -11.86 1.87 -14.50
N GLN A 90 -11.25 2.83 -15.22
CA GLN A 90 -10.88 2.71 -16.63
C GLN A 90 -9.46 2.16 -16.83
N GLY A 91 -8.79 1.70 -15.75
CA GLY A 91 -7.46 1.11 -15.83
C GLY A 91 -6.34 2.12 -16.08
N ARG A 92 -6.52 3.38 -15.65
CA ARG A 92 -5.47 4.40 -15.70
C ARG A 92 -4.76 4.51 -14.36
N VAL A 93 -3.51 4.95 -14.38
CA VAL A 93 -2.69 5.17 -13.19
C VAL A 93 -2.58 6.67 -12.89
N GLU A 94 -2.75 7.03 -11.63
CA GLU A 94 -2.53 8.38 -11.10
C GLU A 94 -1.53 8.31 -9.93
N GLU A 95 -0.46 9.12 -9.96
CA GLU A 95 0.49 9.19 -8.83
C GLU A 95 -0.11 10.05 -7.72
N GLY A 96 -0.25 9.47 -6.53
CA GLY A 96 -0.69 10.16 -5.32
C GLY A 96 0.41 11.05 -4.74
N SER A 97 0.01 12.09 -4.02
CA SER A 97 0.91 13.02 -3.34
C SER A 97 1.91 12.28 -2.44
N ARG A 98 3.22 12.45 -2.68
CA ARG A 98 4.28 11.92 -1.80
C ARG A 98 4.14 12.50 -0.39
N VAL A 99 3.59 11.75 0.54
CA VAL A 99 3.61 12.11 1.97
C VAL A 99 5.04 11.89 2.49
N ARG A 100 5.89 12.92 2.40
CA ARG A 100 7.06 13.00 3.28
C ARG A 100 6.53 13.30 4.68
N ARG A 101 6.56 12.32 5.59
CA ARG A 101 6.24 12.61 7.00
C ARG A 101 7.22 13.69 7.48
N ARG A 102 6.69 14.84 7.90
CA ARG A 102 7.41 15.80 8.75
C ARG A 102 7.76 15.06 10.04
N THR A 103 9.03 15.06 10.43
CA THR A 103 9.45 14.73 11.80
C THR A 103 8.63 15.60 12.78
N PRO A 104 8.11 15.05 13.90
CA PRO A 104 7.47 15.86 14.94
C PRO A 104 8.46 16.92 15.46
N PRO A 105 8.06 18.17 15.69
CA PRO A 105 8.90 19.08 16.45
C PRO A 105 9.03 18.56 17.89
N GLU A 106 10.24 18.66 18.44
CA GLU A 106 10.57 18.35 19.85
C GLU A 106 9.68 19.12 20.84
#